data_AF-A0A9W4I5Y7-F1
#
_entry.id   AF-A0A9W4I5Y7-F1
#
_cell.length_a   1.000
_cell.length_b   1.000
_cell.length_c   1.000
_cell.angle_alpha   90.00
_cell.angle_beta   90.00
_cell.angle_gamma   90.00
#
_symmetry.space_group_name_H-M   'P 1'
#
loop_
_entity.id
_entity.type
_entity.pdbx_description
1 polymer ?
#
loop_
_entity_poly.entity_id
_entity_poly.type
_entity_poly.pdbx_seq_one_letter_code
_entity_poly.pdbx_strand_id
1 'polypeptide(L)'
;MDVFHAYTYSTAGWLLMQSLTLIAGPSMIVTMLLDETRPASPMELYFARCLGFSLLTIAVLTVMLTGSIPLTADIKESVSTDENDPKAPYAVPTLMVTSIFHSACAFYAYTWYVTGGQGLFAIGVAGYSGLAAIGLWCMLFASSNGRISRRTGADKRTTGYPFKNSEAAKKHGGKSL
;
A
#
# COMPACT_ATOMS: atom_id res chain seq x y z
N MET A 1 12.25 6.40 8.78
CA MET A 1 12.01 5.96 7.39
C MET A 1 10.98 6.90 6.78
N ASP A 2 11.12 7.24 5.50
CA ASP A 2 10.07 7.96 4.77
C ASP A 2 8.79 7.10 4.74
N VAL A 3 7.61 7.73 4.73
CA VAL A 3 6.29 7.07 4.70
C VAL A 3 6.19 6.15 3.48
N PHE A 4 6.83 6.52 2.38
CA PHE A 4 6.95 5.68 1.19
C PHE A 4 7.65 4.35 1.47
N HIS A 5 8.82 4.34 2.10
CA HIS A 5 9.52 3.09 2.45
C HIS A 5 8.74 2.28 3.47
N ALA A 6 8.08 2.94 4.44
CA ALA A 6 7.20 2.26 5.38
C ALA A 6 6.05 1.56 4.65
N TYR A 7 5.42 2.21 3.67
CA TYR A 7 4.40 1.62 2.81
C TYR A 7 4.93 0.42 2.02
N THR A 8 6.09 0.57 1.37
CA THR A 8 6.72 -0.49 0.57
C THR A 8 6.98 -1.74 1.41
N TYR A 9 7.67 -1.59 2.54
CA TYR A 9 8.01 -2.74 3.39
C TYR A 9 6.78 -3.34 4.08
N SER A 10 5.79 -2.51 4.45
CA SER A 10 4.54 -3.00 5.03
C SER A 10 3.72 -3.78 4.00
N THR A 11 3.65 -3.30 2.76
CA THR A 11 3.02 -4.02 1.64
C THR A 11 3.72 -5.35 1.39
N ALA A 12 5.05 -5.34 1.26
CA ALA A 12 5.81 -6.57 1.04
C ALA A 12 5.63 -7.56 2.20
N GLY A 13 5.71 -7.10 3.45
CA GLY A 13 5.51 -7.93 4.64
C GLY A 13 4.10 -8.52 4.73
N TRP A 14 3.06 -7.73 4.44
CA TRP A 14 1.67 -8.18 4.45
C TRP A 14 1.39 -9.26 3.41
N LEU A 15 1.92 -9.10 2.20
CA LEU A 15 1.78 -10.09 1.12
C LEU A 15 2.61 -11.34 1.40
N LEU A 16 3.84 -11.17 1.92
CA LEU A 16 4.73 -12.28 2.28
C LEU A 16 4.12 -13.16 3.38
N MET A 17 3.51 -12.54 4.40
CA MET A 17 2.83 -13.26 5.48
C MET A 17 1.75 -14.19 4.90
N GLN A 18 0.86 -13.68 4.06
CA GLN A 18 -0.21 -14.46 3.44
C GLN A 18 0.33 -15.53 2.49
N SER A 19 1.36 -15.19 1.70
CA SER A 19 2.06 -16.11 0.82
C SER A 19 2.60 -17.32 1.59
N LEU A 20 3.33 -17.10 2.67
CA LEU A 20 3.92 -18.18 3.46
C LEU A 20 2.84 -19.11 4.03
N THR A 21 1.74 -18.54 4.54
CA THR A 21 0.62 -19.34 5.04
C THR A 21 -0.03 -20.18 3.93
N LEU A 22 -0.22 -19.62 2.73
CA LEU A 22 -0.81 -20.33 1.59
C LEU A 22 0.11 -21.39 0.98
N ILE A 23 1.43 -21.22 1.04
CA ILE A 23 2.40 -22.20 0.51
C ILE A 23 2.61 -23.35 1.50
N ALA A 24 2.87 -23.02 2.77
CA ALA A 24 3.22 -24.00 3.80
C ALA A 24 1.98 -24.69 4.40
N GLY A 25 0.87 -23.96 4.57
CA GLY A 25 -0.36 -24.44 5.19
C GLY A 25 -1.63 -24.28 4.35
N PRO A 26 -1.64 -24.60 3.03
CA PRO A 26 -2.81 -24.38 2.18
C PRO A 26 -4.05 -25.13 2.69
N SER A 27 -3.88 -26.36 3.18
CA SER A 27 -5.00 -27.14 3.71
C SER A 27 -5.67 -26.46 4.89
N MET A 28 -4.88 -25.86 5.80
CA MET A 28 -5.41 -25.18 6.97
C MET A 28 -6.29 -24.00 6.55
N ILE A 29 -5.79 -23.17 5.62
CA ILE A 29 -6.53 -22.01 5.12
C ILE A 29 -7.83 -22.44 4.42
N VAL A 30 -7.75 -23.42 3.53
CA VAL A 30 -8.95 -23.93 2.84
C VAL A 30 -9.97 -24.43 3.87
N THR A 31 -9.55 -25.25 4.85
CA THR A 31 -10.48 -25.77 5.87
C THR A 31 -11.09 -24.68 6.75
N MET A 32 -10.38 -23.58 7.01
CA MET A 32 -10.92 -22.44 7.77
C MET A 32 -11.95 -21.63 6.97
N LEU A 33 -11.89 -21.68 5.64
CA LEU A 33 -12.77 -20.93 4.75
C LEU A 33 -14.02 -21.72 4.34
N LEU A 34 -14.01 -23.04 4.49
CA LEU A 34 -15.16 -23.88 4.15
C LEU A 34 -16.30 -23.67 5.16
N ASP A 35 -17.51 -23.47 4.63
CA ASP A 35 -18.73 -23.42 5.45
C ASP A 35 -19.04 -24.77 6.12
N GLU A 36 -18.76 -25.86 5.42
CA GLU A 36 -18.85 -27.23 5.93
C GLU A 36 -17.47 -27.87 5.95
N THR A 37 -17.00 -28.23 7.14
CA THR A 37 -15.66 -28.80 7.35
C THR A 37 -15.50 -30.12 6.60
N ARG A 38 -14.69 -30.11 5.54
CA ARG A 38 -14.28 -31.29 4.78
C ARG A 38 -12.80 -31.23 4.43
N PRO A 39 -12.18 -32.35 4.03
CA PRO A 39 -10.83 -32.32 3.48
C PRO A 39 -10.74 -31.38 2.27
N ALA A 40 -9.65 -30.62 2.20
CA ALA A 40 -9.34 -29.77 1.06
C ALA A 40 -9.08 -30.65 -0.18
N SER A 41 -9.75 -30.35 -1.28
CA SER A 41 -9.56 -31.05 -2.55
C SER A 41 -8.18 -30.71 -3.15
N PRO A 42 -7.62 -31.59 -4.00
CA PRO A 42 -6.36 -31.31 -4.69
C PRO A 42 -6.39 -30.00 -5.49
N MET A 43 -7.54 -29.64 -6.06
CA MET A 43 -7.73 -28.41 -6.82
C MET A 43 -7.64 -27.17 -5.92
N GLU A 44 -8.30 -27.17 -4.75
CA GLU A 44 -8.22 -26.07 -3.78
C GLU A 44 -6.79 -25.88 -3.27
N LEU A 45 -6.10 -26.97 -2.98
CA LEU A 45 -4.69 -26.93 -2.56
C LEU A 45 -3.78 -26.40 -3.66
N TYR A 46 -4.05 -26.73 -4.93
CA TYR A 46 -3.31 -26.20 -6.08
C TYR A 46 -3.51 -24.69 -6.19
N PHE A 47 -4.76 -24.21 -6.21
CA PHE A 47 -5.04 -22.78 -6.32
C PHE A 47 -4.52 -21.97 -5.13
N ALA A 48 -4.62 -22.50 -3.90
CA ALA A 48 -4.05 -21.86 -2.71
C ALA A 48 -2.53 -21.66 -2.86
N ARG A 49 -1.80 -22.68 -3.31
CA ARG A 49 -0.35 -22.56 -3.55
C ARG A 49 -0.02 -21.63 -4.70
N CYS A 50 -0.75 -21.69 -5.81
CA CYS A 50 -0.57 -20.77 -6.93
C CYS A 50 -0.76 -19.31 -6.47
N LEU A 51 -1.81 -19.03 -5.71
CA LEU A 51 -2.03 -17.71 -5.12
C LEU A 51 -0.88 -17.32 -4.18
N GLY A 52 -0.42 -18.24 -3.33
CA GLY A 52 0.73 -18.02 -2.47
C GLY A 52 1.98 -17.60 -3.25
N PHE A 53 2.35 -18.35 -4.31
CA PHE A 53 3.48 -18.00 -5.16
C PHE A 53 3.29 -16.67 -5.91
N SER A 54 2.06 -16.36 -6.33
CA SER A 54 1.75 -15.05 -6.94
C SER A 54 1.96 -13.91 -5.94
N LEU A 55 1.47 -14.04 -4.71
CA LEU A 55 1.65 -13.03 -3.66
C LEU A 55 3.12 -12.86 -3.28
N LEU A 56 3.89 -13.95 -3.20
CA LEU A 56 5.35 -13.89 -3.01
C LEU A 56 6.02 -13.06 -4.11
N THR A 57 5.65 -13.34 -5.36
CA THR A 57 6.21 -12.66 -6.52
C THR A 57 5.86 -11.17 -6.50
N ILE A 58 4.62 -10.81 -6.18
CA ILE A 58 4.19 -9.41 -6.05
C ILE A 58 4.94 -8.71 -4.91
N ALA A 59 5.17 -9.38 -3.78
CA ALA A 59 5.95 -8.82 -2.67
C ALA A 59 7.39 -8.50 -3.10
N VAL A 60 8.05 -9.43 -3.79
CA VAL A 60 9.41 -9.25 -4.33
C VAL A 60 9.44 -8.10 -5.35
N LEU A 61 8.52 -8.10 -6.32
CA LEU A 61 8.40 -7.04 -7.32
C LEU A 61 8.16 -5.67 -6.68
N THR A 62 7.36 -5.59 -5.62
CA THR A 62 7.10 -4.34 -4.90
C THR A 62 8.40 -3.76 -4.34
N VAL A 63 9.23 -4.58 -3.70
CA VAL A 63 10.53 -4.12 -3.15
C VAL A 63 11.51 -3.75 -4.28
N MET A 64 11.55 -4.53 -5.35
CA MET A 64 12.45 -4.27 -6.49
C MET A 64 12.09 -2.99 -7.25
N LEU A 65 10.82 -2.79 -7.58
CA LEU A 65 10.37 -1.70 -8.45
C LEU A 65 10.29 -0.35 -7.72
N THR A 66 10.23 -0.36 -6.39
CA THR A 66 10.33 0.84 -5.55
C THR A 66 11.77 1.24 -5.24
N GLY A 67 12.76 0.52 -5.80
CA GLY A 67 14.18 0.82 -5.62
C GLY A 67 14.71 0.60 -4.20
N SER A 68 14.02 -0.24 -3.42
CA SER A 68 14.50 -0.67 -2.09
C SER A 68 15.65 -1.70 -2.19
N ILE A 69 15.82 -2.32 -3.37
CA ILE A 69 17.01 -3.09 -3.72
C ILE A 69 17.71 -2.32 -4.86
N PRO A 70 18.97 -1.88 -4.68
CA PRO A 70 19.69 -1.18 -5.73
C PRO A 70 19.94 -2.12 -6.91
N LEU A 71 19.37 -1.79 -8.08
CA LEU A 71 19.54 -2.57 -9.31
C LEU A 71 20.94 -2.38 -9.93
N THR A 72 21.66 -1.33 -9.53
CA THR A 72 23.03 -1.04 -9.95
C THR A 72 23.87 -0.60 -8.75
N ALA A 73 25.15 -0.98 -8.72
CA ALA A 73 26.06 -0.78 -7.58
C ALA A 73 26.35 0.70 -7.24
N ASP A 74 26.00 1.64 -8.11
CA ASP A 74 26.29 3.08 -7.96
C ASP A 74 25.22 3.88 -7.21
N ILE A 75 24.05 3.30 -6.90
CA ILE A 75 22.97 4.04 -6.23
C ILE A 75 23.18 3.99 -4.71
N LYS A 76 23.94 4.94 -4.18
CA LYS A 76 24.18 5.13 -2.72
C LYS A 76 23.13 5.98 -2.00
N GLU A 77 22.28 6.69 -2.74
CA GLU A 77 21.23 7.57 -2.16
C GLU A 77 19.85 6.90 -2.17
N SER A 78 19.05 7.17 -1.13
CA SER A 78 17.69 6.66 -1.01
C SER A 78 16.79 7.16 -2.14
N VAL A 79 16.00 6.24 -2.69
CA VAL A 79 14.97 6.53 -3.70
C VAL A 79 13.86 7.40 -3.12
N SER A 80 13.39 8.37 -3.89
CA SER A 80 12.26 9.23 -3.54
C SER A 80 11.02 8.96 -4.41
N THR A 81 9.87 9.47 -3.96
CA THR A 81 8.60 9.50 -4.70
C THR A 81 8.50 10.65 -5.70
N ASP A 82 9.61 11.35 -5.98
CA ASP A 82 9.61 12.39 -7.02
C ASP A 82 9.46 11.73 -8.40
N GLU A 83 8.49 12.19 -9.18
CA GLU A 83 8.23 11.67 -10.54
C GLU A 83 9.44 11.83 -11.46
N ASN A 84 10.34 12.77 -11.14
CA ASN A 84 11.57 13.00 -11.87
C ASN A 84 12.80 12.32 -11.24
N ASP A 85 12.64 11.46 -10.23
CA ASP A 85 13.76 10.71 -9.65
C ASP A 85 14.23 9.64 -10.65
N PRO A 86 15.41 9.80 -11.28
CA PRO A 86 15.89 8.84 -12.27
C PRO A 86 16.25 7.47 -11.63
N LYS A 87 16.29 7.38 -10.29
CA LYS A 87 16.73 6.18 -9.57
C LYS A 87 15.64 5.12 -9.39
N ALA A 88 14.36 5.48 -9.54
CA ALA A 88 13.26 4.51 -9.47
C ALA A 88 12.05 4.93 -10.31
N PRO A 89 12.14 4.79 -11.65
CA PRO A 89 11.06 5.18 -12.55
C PRO A 89 9.74 4.43 -12.31
N TYR A 90 9.78 3.29 -11.61
CA TYR A 90 8.61 2.48 -11.29
C TYR A 90 8.05 2.70 -9.88
N ALA A 91 8.66 3.54 -9.05
CA ALA A 91 8.22 3.75 -7.67
C ALA A 91 6.76 4.24 -7.58
N VAL A 92 6.40 5.27 -8.34
CA VAL A 92 5.04 5.85 -8.35
C VAL A 92 4.02 4.89 -9.00
N PRO A 93 4.27 4.29 -10.18
CA PRO A 93 3.37 3.27 -10.73
C PRO A 93 3.16 2.07 -9.81
N THR A 94 4.21 1.55 -9.18
CA THR A 94 4.12 0.43 -8.23
C THR A 94 3.29 0.81 -7.00
N LEU A 95 3.50 2.01 -6.43
CA LEU A 95 2.68 2.54 -5.35
C LEU A 95 1.21 2.59 -5.74
N MET A 96 0.89 3.14 -6.92
CA MET A 96 -0.50 3.27 -7.39
C MET A 96 -1.16 1.89 -7.58
N VAL A 97 -0.50 0.97 -8.31
CA VAL A 97 -1.05 -0.36 -8.60
C VAL A 97 -1.25 -1.16 -7.30
N THR A 98 -0.28 -1.13 -6.38
CA THR A 98 -0.41 -1.83 -5.10
C THR A 98 -1.47 -1.20 -4.20
N SER A 99 -1.68 0.12 -4.26
CA SER A 99 -2.76 0.80 -3.52
C SER A 99 -4.14 0.39 -4.02
N ILE A 100 -4.30 0.26 -5.34
CA ILE A 100 -5.53 -0.25 -5.98
C ILE A 100 -5.75 -1.71 -5.58
N PHE A 101 -4.70 -2.54 -5.62
CA PHE A 101 -4.75 -3.92 -5.19
C PHE A 101 -5.24 -4.03 -3.74
N HIS A 102 -4.64 -3.29 -2.81
CA HIS A 102 -5.07 -3.28 -1.41
C HIS A 102 -6.52 -2.81 -1.24
N SER A 103 -6.95 -1.79 -2.00
CA SER A 103 -8.33 -1.31 -1.97
C SER A 103 -9.32 -2.37 -2.45
N ALA A 104 -9.00 -3.09 -3.54
CA ALA A 104 -9.82 -4.17 -4.07
C ALA A 104 -9.90 -5.35 -3.07
N CYS A 105 -8.78 -5.74 -2.47
CA CYS A 105 -8.73 -6.77 -1.44
C CYS A 105 -9.49 -6.38 -0.18
N ALA A 106 -9.40 -5.12 0.27
CA ALA A 106 -10.16 -4.60 1.42
C ALA A 106 -11.66 -4.67 1.15
N PHE A 107 -12.09 -4.22 -0.04
CA PHE A 107 -13.49 -4.29 -0.44
C PHE A 107 -13.99 -5.73 -0.49
N TYR A 108 -13.24 -6.64 -1.10
CA TYR A 108 -13.64 -8.04 -1.19
C TYR A 108 -13.67 -8.73 0.18
N ALA A 109 -12.66 -8.51 1.03
CA ALA A 109 -12.66 -9.01 2.39
C ALA A 109 -13.85 -8.46 3.21
N TYR A 110 -14.21 -7.20 2.98
CA TYR A 110 -15.38 -6.60 3.61
C TYR A 110 -16.68 -7.31 3.19
N THR A 111 -16.83 -7.68 1.92
CA THR A 111 -18.01 -8.45 1.47
C THR A 111 -18.12 -9.78 2.23
N TRP A 112 -17.02 -10.53 2.32
CA TRP A 112 -16.99 -11.78 3.09
C TRP A 112 -17.24 -11.59 4.59
N TYR A 113 -16.71 -10.51 5.17
CA TYR A 113 -16.95 -10.19 6.58
C TYR A 113 -18.44 -9.94 6.86
N VAL A 114 -19.12 -9.16 6.02
CA VAL A 114 -20.53 -8.79 6.26
C VAL A 114 -21.52 -9.86 5.83
N THR A 115 -21.20 -10.71 4.84
CA THR A 115 -22.11 -11.76 4.38
C THR A 115 -21.88 -13.12 5.05
N GLY A 116 -20.61 -13.48 5.32
CA GLY A 116 -20.23 -14.79 5.84
C GLY A 116 -20.02 -14.85 7.36
N GLY A 117 -19.95 -13.70 8.04
CA GLY A 117 -19.80 -13.63 9.51
C GLY A 117 -18.47 -14.14 10.06
N GLN A 118 -17.51 -14.52 9.19
CA GLN A 118 -16.19 -14.98 9.60
C GLN A 118 -15.33 -13.79 10.04
N GLY A 119 -15.15 -13.63 11.36
CA GLY A 119 -14.43 -12.50 11.96
C GLY A 119 -12.98 -12.34 11.51
N LEU A 120 -12.34 -13.39 10.99
CA LEU A 120 -10.99 -13.33 10.43
C LEU A 120 -10.89 -12.36 9.24
N PHE A 121 -11.96 -12.19 8.47
CA PHE A 121 -11.97 -11.20 7.38
C PHE A 121 -11.91 -9.76 7.89
N ALA A 122 -12.30 -9.47 9.13
CA ALA A 122 -12.15 -8.12 9.69
C ALA A 122 -10.66 -7.73 9.82
N ILE A 123 -9.77 -8.70 10.11
CA ILE A 123 -8.32 -8.47 10.11
C ILE A 123 -7.83 -8.18 8.69
N GLY A 124 -8.36 -8.91 7.70
CA GLY A 124 -8.12 -8.63 6.28
C GLY A 124 -8.53 -7.21 5.89
N VAL A 125 -9.75 -6.80 6.24
CA VAL A 125 -10.25 -5.44 6.02
C VAL A 125 -9.32 -4.41 6.66
N ALA A 126 -8.96 -4.58 7.94
CA ALA A 126 -8.10 -3.63 8.63
C ALA A 126 -6.72 -3.50 7.99
N GLY A 127 -6.06 -4.63 7.67
CA GLY A 127 -4.73 -4.62 7.06
C GLY A 127 -4.74 -4.02 5.65
N TYR A 128 -5.64 -4.47 4.79
CA TYR A 128 -5.74 -3.99 3.42
C TYR A 128 -6.19 -2.52 3.34
N SER A 129 -7.18 -2.10 4.14
CA SER A 129 -7.64 -0.71 4.16
C SER A 129 -6.58 0.23 4.75
N GLY A 130 -5.86 -0.20 5.78
CA GLY A 130 -4.75 0.56 6.36
C GLY A 130 -3.63 0.80 5.35
N LEU A 131 -3.21 -0.24 4.62
CA LEU A 131 -2.22 -0.10 3.55
C LEU A 131 -2.74 0.78 2.41
N ALA A 132 -3.98 0.59 1.96
CA ALA A 132 -4.59 1.44 0.94
C ALA A 132 -4.63 2.92 1.36
N ALA A 133 -4.95 3.22 2.62
CA ALA A 133 -4.96 4.58 3.16
C ALA A 133 -3.55 5.21 3.19
N ILE A 134 -2.52 4.45 3.59
CA ILE A 134 -1.13 4.91 3.54
C ILE A 134 -0.68 5.11 2.08
N GLY A 135 -1.07 4.21 1.18
CA GLY A 135 -0.77 4.34 -0.26
C GLY A 135 -1.37 5.60 -0.86
N LEU A 136 -2.65 5.86 -0.54
CA LEU A 136 -3.34 7.10 -0.89
C LEU A 136 -2.64 8.33 -0.28
N TRP A 137 -2.22 8.26 0.98
CA TRP A 137 -1.44 9.31 1.62
C TRP A 137 -0.15 9.61 0.83
N CYS A 138 0.60 8.58 0.45
CA CYS A 138 1.82 8.75 -0.35
C CYS A 138 1.51 9.41 -1.70
N MET A 139 0.44 9.02 -2.38
CA MET A 139 0.05 9.64 -3.66
C MET A 139 -0.36 11.11 -3.50
N LEU A 140 -1.10 11.46 -2.44
CA LEU A 140 -1.59 12.83 -2.23
C LEU A 140 -0.53 13.77 -1.65
N PHE A 141 0.33 13.27 -0.76
CA PHE A 141 1.18 14.11 0.09
C PHE A 141 2.67 13.81 0.00
N ALA A 142 3.08 12.64 -0.51
CA ALA A 142 4.50 12.30 -0.68
C ALA A 142 5.02 12.55 -2.10
N SER A 143 4.16 12.74 -3.11
CA SER A 143 4.60 13.23 -4.44
C SER A 143 5.16 14.66 -4.35
N SER A 144 6.13 15.01 -5.20
CA SER A 144 6.74 16.35 -5.27
C SER A 144 5.72 17.47 -5.59
N ASN A 145 4.54 17.10 -6.09
CA ASN A 145 3.38 17.99 -6.25
C ASN A 145 2.69 18.36 -4.91
N GLY A 146 2.80 17.50 -3.89
CA GLY A 146 2.41 17.75 -2.51
C GLY A 146 3.40 18.71 -1.85
N ARG A 147 3.19 20.01 -2.03
CA ARG A 147 4.14 21.06 -1.61
C ARG A 147 3.99 21.37 -0.11
N ILE A 148 4.01 20.37 0.76
CA ILE A 148 3.91 20.58 2.22
C ILE A 148 5.27 21.04 2.77
N SER A 149 5.24 22.07 3.61
CA SER A 149 6.41 22.64 4.28
C SER A 149 6.93 21.69 5.35
N ARG A 150 8.18 21.21 5.20
CA ARG A 150 8.85 20.41 6.24
C ARG A 150 9.07 21.14 7.57
N ARG A 151 9.07 22.48 7.56
CA ARG A 151 9.28 23.30 8.78
C ARG A 151 8.00 23.53 9.57
N THR A 152 6.86 23.57 8.89
CA THR A 152 5.59 24.02 9.49
C THR A 152 4.45 23.02 9.32
N GLY A 153 4.63 21.96 8.53
CA GLY A 153 3.60 20.98 8.20
C GLY A 153 2.46 21.53 7.32
N ALA A 154 2.50 22.81 6.96
CA ALA A 154 1.46 23.47 6.17
C ALA A 154 1.69 23.28 4.67
N ASP A 155 0.61 23.15 3.90
CA ASP A 155 0.67 23.20 2.43
C ASP A 155 1.23 24.55 1.95
N LYS A 156 2.23 24.56 1.07
CA LYS A 156 2.78 25.80 0.47
C LYS A 156 1.85 26.38 -0.59
N ARG A 157 0.89 25.60 -1.09
CA ARG A 157 -0.20 26.00 -2.01
C ARG A 157 -1.52 26.20 -1.25
N THR A 158 -1.49 26.89 -0.12
CA THR A 158 -2.72 27.39 0.51
C THR A 158 -3.46 28.32 -0.45
N THR A 159 -4.56 27.85 -1.04
CA THR A 159 -5.54 28.71 -1.72
C THR A 159 -6.69 28.97 -0.74
N GLY A 160 -7.25 30.18 -0.78
CA GLY A 160 -8.43 30.56 0.00
C GLY A 160 -9.75 30.32 -0.72
N TYR A 161 -9.75 29.49 -1.78
CA TYR A 161 -10.90 29.26 -2.64
C TYR A 161 -11.29 27.78 -2.62
N PRO A 162 -12.59 27.43 -2.54
CA PRO A 162 -13.75 28.33 -2.39
C PRO A 162 -14.04 28.72 -0.92
N PHE A 163 -13.31 28.16 0.05
CA PHE A 163 -13.51 28.42 1.48
C PHE A 163 -12.30 29.11 2.12
N LYS A 164 -12.59 29.93 3.13
CA LYS A 164 -11.60 30.72 3.87
C LYS A 164 -10.54 29.81 4.51
N ASN A 165 -9.30 29.92 4.02
CA ASN A 165 -8.14 29.21 4.55
C ASN A 165 -7.28 30.17 5.38
N SER A 166 -7.20 29.96 6.70
CA SER A 166 -6.42 30.78 7.63
C SER A 166 -4.91 30.72 7.36
N GLU A 167 -4.40 29.59 6.84
CA GLU A 167 -3.00 29.45 6.45
C GLU A 167 -2.67 30.21 5.15
N ALA A 168 -3.64 30.35 4.23
CA ALA A 168 -3.50 31.23 3.07
C ALA A 168 -3.37 32.70 3.48
N ALA A 169 -4.17 33.13 4.47
CA ALA A 169 -4.16 34.51 4.95
C ALA A 169 -2.81 34.91 5.57
N LYS A 170 -2.16 34.00 6.30
CA LYS A 170 -0.83 34.24 6.90
C LYS A 170 0.27 34.52 5.84
N LYS A 171 0.14 33.94 4.64
CA LYS A 171 1.09 34.13 3.53
C LYS A 171 0.98 35.52 2.88
N HIS A 172 -0.20 36.12 2.87
CA HIS A 172 -0.47 37.43 2.26
C HIS A 172 -0.52 38.59 3.26
N GLY A 173 -0.60 38.33 4.57
CA GLY A 173 -0.65 39.35 5.62
C GLY A 173 0.61 40.21 5.79
N GLY A 174 1.69 39.93 5.06
CA GLY A 174 2.94 40.72 5.06
C GLY A 174 3.05 41.77 3.94
N LYS A 175 2.06 41.92 3.06
CA LYS A 175 2.02 42.97 2.04
C LYS A 175 0.73 43.78 2.17
N SER A 176 0.71 44.69 3.15
CA SER A 176 -0.07 45.91 3.01
C SER A 176 0.66 46.78 2.00
N LEU A 177 -0.03 47.16 0.92
CA LEU A 177 0.25 48.42 0.23
C LEU A 177 -0.07 49.57 1.18
#